data_AF-A0A161W3D4-F1
#
_entry.id   AF-A0A161W3D4-F1
#
_cell.length_a   1.000
_cell.length_b   1.000
_cell.length_c   1.000
_cell.angle_alpha   90.00
_cell.angle_beta   90.00
_cell.angle_gamma   90.00
#
_symmetry.space_group_name_H-M   'P 1'
#
loop_
_entity.id
_entity.type
_entity.pdbx_description
1 polymer ?
#
loop_
_entity_poly.entity_id
_entity_poly.type
_entity_poly.pdbx_seq_one_letter_code
_entity_poly.pdbx_strand_id
1 'polypeptide(L)'
;MDSYELPVGIRTVQVRGNKVFTNNKPFYFTGFGKHEDTVTRELVARDRNHPFVVMWAVVNEPAASEQGTQEYLEPLAVLTRRLDPTRTVCYANECQASVDKCLLSDLFDVLCPNRCHGWYLHTGDLEAAEEGLEKGLSGREEKFRKPILVSEYGADTLAGLHTIGDVLRKRWTEQRPKELAPGTSLSNDQAAVCDTHE
;
A
#
# COMPACT_ATOMS: atom_id res chain seq x y z
N MET A 1 1.22 15.86 -41.74
CA MET A 1 1.31 16.73 -40.55
C MET A 1 0.49 16.03 -39.51
N ASP A 2 1.13 15.58 -38.43
CA ASP A 2 0.48 14.71 -37.45
C ASP A 2 0.12 15.55 -36.23
N SER A 3 -1.09 15.32 -35.70
CA SER A 3 -1.62 16.03 -34.53
C SER A 3 -2.11 15.02 -33.49
N TYR A 4 -1.84 15.29 -32.23
CA TYR A 4 -2.27 14.47 -31.10
C TYR A 4 -2.79 15.36 -29.98
N GLU A 5 -3.83 14.89 -29.30
CA GLU A 5 -4.39 15.52 -28.11
C GLU A 5 -4.01 14.70 -26.88
N LEU A 6 -3.62 15.37 -25.81
CA LEU A 6 -3.27 14.75 -24.54
C LEU A 6 -4.03 15.43 -23.40
N PRO A 7 -4.90 14.71 -22.67
CA PRO A 7 -5.49 15.22 -21.45
C PRO A 7 -4.40 15.51 -20.41
N VAL A 8 -4.46 16.69 -19.78
CA VAL A 8 -3.50 17.12 -18.75
C VAL A 8 -4.26 17.54 -17.50
N GLY A 9 -3.79 17.10 -16.33
CA GLY A 9 -4.24 17.57 -15.02
C GLY A 9 -3.10 18.27 -14.30
N ILE A 10 -3.32 19.51 -13.86
CA ILE A 10 -2.32 20.30 -13.12
C ILE A 10 -2.44 19.94 -11.64
N ARG A 11 -1.39 19.32 -11.08
CA ARG A 11 -1.29 19.06 -9.65
C ARG A 11 0.16 18.94 -9.18
N THR A 12 0.35 19.03 -7.87
CA THR A 12 1.62 18.68 -7.21
C THR A 12 1.42 17.48 -6.29
N VAL A 13 2.43 16.61 -6.18
CA VAL A 13 2.52 15.55 -5.17
C VAL A 13 3.87 15.67 -4.48
N GLN A 14 3.87 15.67 -3.15
CA GLN A 14 5.08 15.79 -2.34
C GLN A 14 4.94 15.00 -1.04
N VAL A 15 6.05 14.50 -0.53
CA VAL A 15 6.16 13.98 0.83
C VAL A 15 6.90 15.00 1.69
N ARG A 16 6.36 15.32 2.86
CA ARG A 16 7.02 16.18 3.86
C ARG A 16 6.84 15.55 5.24
N GLY A 17 7.95 15.19 5.89
CA GLY A 17 7.92 14.41 7.13
C GLY A 17 7.19 13.09 6.93
N ASN A 18 6.24 12.78 7.81
CA ASN A 18 5.42 11.57 7.76
C ASN A 18 4.09 11.73 6.99
N LYS A 19 3.94 12.77 6.15
CA LYS A 19 2.69 13.01 5.40
C LYS A 19 2.90 13.16 3.89
N VAL A 20 1.90 12.70 3.14
CA VAL A 20 1.77 12.92 1.69
C VAL A 20 0.88 14.14 1.46
N PHE A 21 1.25 14.97 0.49
CA PHE A 21 0.54 16.19 0.12
C PHE A 21 0.19 16.18 -1.37
N THR A 22 -1.04 16.58 -1.68
CA THR A 22 -1.49 16.92 -3.03
C THR A 22 -1.90 18.38 -3.06
N ASN A 23 -1.37 19.18 -4.00
CA ASN A 23 -1.68 20.62 -4.09
C ASN A 23 -1.50 21.36 -2.75
N ASN A 24 -0.41 21.04 -2.03
CA ASN A 24 -0.07 21.56 -0.70
C ASN A 24 -1.08 21.24 0.44
N LYS A 25 -2.07 20.39 0.20
CA LYS A 25 -2.99 19.89 1.23
C LYS A 25 -2.60 18.46 1.63
N PRO A 26 -2.68 18.10 2.93
CA PRO A 26 -2.50 16.71 3.36
C PRO A 26 -3.50 15.81 2.61
N PHE A 27 -3.01 14.66 2.15
CA PHE A 27 -3.80 13.69 1.41
C PHE A 27 -3.83 12.35 2.15
N TYR A 28 -5.02 11.74 2.23
CA TYR A 28 -5.24 10.45 2.84
C TYR A 28 -5.79 9.49 1.79
N PHE A 29 -5.12 8.36 1.62
CA PHE A 29 -5.53 7.35 0.65
C PHE A 29 -6.65 6.50 1.24
N THR A 30 -7.74 6.38 0.50
CA THR A 30 -8.78 5.37 0.70
C THR A 30 -9.04 4.71 -0.65
N GLY A 31 -9.10 3.38 -0.69
CA GLY A 31 -9.18 2.64 -1.93
C GLY A 31 -8.83 1.17 -1.73
N PHE A 32 -8.51 0.49 -2.83
CA PHE A 32 -8.14 -0.92 -2.83
C PHE A 32 -6.95 -1.18 -3.76
N GLY A 33 -6.26 -2.30 -3.55
CA GLY A 33 -5.15 -2.76 -4.39
C GLY A 33 -5.62 -3.53 -5.62
N LYS A 34 -4.95 -3.32 -6.75
CA LYS A 34 -5.05 -4.16 -7.96
C LYS A 34 -3.63 -4.51 -8.39
N HIS A 35 -3.37 -5.80 -8.62
CA HIS A 35 -2.06 -6.27 -9.05
C HIS A 35 -1.91 -6.18 -10.57
N GLU A 36 -0.82 -5.57 -11.04
CA GLU A 36 -0.44 -5.55 -12.45
C GLU A 36 1.08 -5.71 -12.55
N ASP A 37 1.54 -6.71 -13.31
CA ASP A 37 2.96 -6.95 -13.54
C ASP A 37 3.41 -6.26 -14.83
N THR A 38 4.32 -5.30 -14.73
CA THR A 38 4.91 -4.63 -15.90
C THR A 38 6.31 -4.14 -15.58
N VAL A 39 7.20 -4.19 -16.57
CA VAL A 39 8.57 -3.69 -16.42
C VAL A 39 8.56 -2.18 -16.16
N THR A 40 9.33 -1.69 -15.17
CA THR A 40 9.35 -0.29 -14.71
C THR A 40 9.43 0.74 -15.83
N ARG A 41 10.25 0.50 -16.86
CA ARG A 41 10.41 1.44 -17.99
C ARG A 41 9.14 1.61 -18.79
N GLU A 42 8.45 0.51 -19.08
CA GLU A 42 7.24 0.50 -19.89
C GLU A 42 6.08 1.12 -19.10
N LEU A 43 5.96 0.76 -17.82
CA LEU A 43 4.95 1.32 -16.92
C LEU A 43 5.06 2.85 -16.83
N VAL A 44 6.25 3.36 -16.52
CA VAL A 44 6.45 4.82 -16.40
C VAL A 44 6.27 5.50 -17.76
N ALA A 45 6.77 4.94 -18.86
CA ALA A 45 6.61 5.54 -20.18
C ALA A 45 5.14 5.65 -20.59
N ARG A 46 4.33 4.62 -20.28
CA ARG A 46 2.88 4.58 -20.57
C ARG A 46 2.11 5.59 -19.72
N ASP A 47 2.38 5.63 -18.41
CA ASP A 47 1.45 6.23 -17.45
C ASP A 47 1.93 7.57 -16.86
N ARG A 48 3.17 8.02 -17.15
CA ARG A 48 3.73 9.28 -16.62
C ARG A 48 2.89 10.53 -16.87
N ASN A 49 2.08 10.55 -17.93
CA ASN A 49 1.24 11.69 -18.28
C ASN A 49 -0.14 11.63 -17.60
N HIS A 50 -0.45 10.53 -16.89
CA HIS A 50 -1.72 10.36 -16.22
C HIS A 50 -1.73 11.13 -14.88
N PRO A 51 -2.60 12.13 -14.69
CA PRO A 51 -2.61 12.95 -13.48
C PRO A 51 -3.03 12.15 -12.24
N PHE A 52 -3.81 11.08 -12.40
CA PHE A 52 -4.26 10.23 -11.29
C PHE A 52 -3.18 9.32 -10.71
N VAL A 53 -2.10 9.04 -11.46
CA VAL A 53 -0.97 8.30 -10.90
C VAL A 53 -0.23 9.24 -9.97
N VAL A 54 -0.21 8.99 -8.66
CA VAL A 54 0.45 9.90 -7.70
C VAL A 54 1.76 9.35 -7.14
N MET A 55 1.99 8.04 -7.29
CA MET A 55 3.12 7.32 -6.70
C MET A 55 3.41 6.06 -7.53
N TRP A 56 4.67 5.61 -7.54
CA TRP A 56 5.09 4.38 -8.20
C TRP A 56 5.46 3.32 -7.19
N ALA A 57 4.77 2.17 -7.21
CA ALA A 57 5.18 0.98 -6.46
C ALA A 57 6.15 0.15 -7.31
N VAL A 58 7.37 -0.06 -6.82
CA VAL A 58 8.42 -0.77 -7.60
C VAL A 58 8.28 -2.28 -7.47
N VAL A 59 7.89 -2.76 -6.30
CA VAL A 59 7.81 -4.19 -5.98
C VAL A 59 6.79 -4.44 -4.87
N ASN A 60 6.18 -5.63 -4.90
CA ASN A 60 5.31 -6.14 -3.86
C ASN A 60 6.01 -7.28 -3.11
N GLU A 61 5.97 -7.23 -1.78
CA GLU A 61 6.45 -8.27 -0.86
C GLU A 61 7.83 -8.87 -1.20
N PRO A 62 8.87 -8.05 -1.42
CA PRO A 62 10.22 -8.58 -1.60
C PRO A 62 10.72 -9.21 -0.28
N ALA A 63 11.70 -10.10 -0.38
CA ALA A 63 12.43 -10.61 0.77
C ALA A 63 13.32 -9.51 1.40
N ALA A 64 12.69 -8.55 2.08
CA ALA A 64 13.26 -7.26 2.48
C ALA A 64 14.38 -7.33 3.52
N SER A 65 14.58 -8.51 4.13
CA SER A 65 15.63 -8.78 5.12
C SER A 65 16.74 -9.67 4.59
N GLU A 66 16.62 -10.16 3.35
CA GLU A 66 17.65 -10.99 2.73
C GLU A 66 18.78 -10.15 2.17
N GLN A 67 20.01 -10.68 2.27
CA GLN A 67 21.20 -10.05 1.75
C GLN A 67 21.16 -10.08 0.20
N GLY A 68 21.49 -8.98 -0.47
CA GLY A 68 21.37 -8.86 -1.92
C GLY A 68 20.08 -8.18 -2.39
N THR A 69 19.03 -8.13 -1.56
CA THR A 69 17.73 -7.54 -1.97
C THR A 69 17.85 -6.02 -2.15
N GLN A 70 18.64 -5.35 -1.32
CA GLN A 70 18.89 -3.91 -1.45
C GLN A 70 19.62 -3.61 -2.77
N GLU A 71 20.68 -4.35 -3.09
CA GLU A 71 21.49 -4.19 -4.30
C GLU A 71 20.68 -4.44 -5.57
N TYR A 72 19.67 -5.32 -5.50
CA TYR A 72 18.75 -5.56 -6.60
C TYR A 72 17.72 -4.43 -6.79
N LEU A 73 17.14 -3.92 -5.70
CA LEU A 73 16.03 -2.97 -5.76
C LEU A 73 16.46 -1.50 -5.84
N GLU A 74 17.62 -1.15 -5.28
CA GLU A 74 18.14 0.22 -5.32
C GLU A 74 18.26 0.75 -6.77
N PRO A 75 18.85 0.01 -7.74
CA PRO A 75 18.90 0.45 -9.14
C PRO A 75 17.51 0.68 -9.75
N LEU A 76 16.50 -0.09 -9.36
CA LEU A 76 15.12 0.06 -9.84
C LEU A 76 14.45 1.30 -9.25
N ALA A 77 14.66 1.55 -7.96
CA ALA A 77 14.16 2.75 -7.29
C ALA A 77 14.82 4.03 -7.87
N VAL A 78 16.13 3.97 -8.14
CA VAL A 78 16.88 5.05 -8.81
C VAL A 78 16.40 5.23 -10.26
N LEU A 79 16.20 4.14 -11.00
CA LEU A 79 15.69 4.18 -12.37
C LEU A 79 14.30 4.83 -12.42
N THR A 80 13.40 4.46 -11.52
CA THR A 80 12.04 5.01 -11.44
C THR A 80 12.08 6.53 -11.26
N ARG A 81 12.88 7.02 -10.30
CA ARG A 81 13.05 8.47 -10.06
C ARG A 81 13.67 9.19 -11.25
N ARG A 82 14.59 8.54 -11.98
CA ARG A 82 15.20 9.12 -13.18
C ARG A 82 14.20 9.22 -14.33
N LEU A 83 13.31 8.25 -14.47
CA LEU A 83 12.28 8.25 -15.51
C LEU A 83 11.15 9.24 -15.20
N ASP A 84 10.79 9.36 -13.92
CA ASP A 84 9.79 10.30 -13.44
C ASP A 84 10.21 10.95 -12.10
N PRO A 85 10.83 12.14 -12.14
CA PRO A 85 11.21 12.86 -10.93
C PRO A 85 10.04 13.61 -10.26
N THR A 86 8.83 13.55 -10.83
CA THR A 86 7.67 14.34 -10.37
C THR A 86 6.77 13.61 -9.37
N ARG A 87 7.04 12.33 -9.12
CA ARG A 87 6.24 11.46 -8.26
C ARG A 87 7.14 10.71 -7.29
N THR A 88 6.56 10.31 -6.17
CA THR A 88 7.26 9.51 -5.16
C THR A 88 7.30 8.04 -5.54
N VAL A 89 8.24 7.33 -4.93
CA VAL A 89 8.47 5.91 -5.16
C VAL A 89 8.26 5.15 -3.85
N CYS A 90 7.49 4.07 -3.89
CA CYS A 90 7.22 3.20 -2.76
C CYS A 90 7.44 1.73 -3.12
N TYR A 91 7.27 0.90 -2.10
CA TYR A 91 7.22 -0.56 -2.21
C TYR A 91 6.20 -1.07 -1.23
N ALA A 92 5.55 -2.19 -1.56
CA ALA A 92 4.71 -2.91 -0.63
C ALA A 92 5.55 -3.93 0.13
N ASN A 93 5.49 -3.88 1.45
CA ASN A 93 6.30 -4.68 2.35
C ASN A 93 5.46 -5.83 2.90
N GLU A 94 6.07 -7.01 2.96
CA GLU A 94 5.42 -8.21 3.49
C GLU A 94 5.02 -8.00 4.97
N CYS A 95 3.94 -8.65 5.36
CA CYS A 95 3.27 -8.35 6.63
C CYS A 95 4.06 -8.73 7.88
N GLN A 96 4.93 -9.74 7.80
CA GLN A 96 5.85 -10.21 8.84
C GLN A 96 7.24 -9.57 8.76
N ALA A 97 7.49 -8.72 7.76
CA ALA A 97 8.78 -8.11 7.55
C ALA A 97 9.21 -7.29 8.78
N SER A 98 10.32 -7.69 9.37
CA SER A 98 10.87 -7.08 10.58
C SER A 98 11.26 -5.62 10.32
N VAL A 99 10.76 -4.72 11.17
CA VAL A 99 11.14 -3.29 11.14
C VAL A 99 12.66 -3.12 11.34
N ASP A 100 13.26 -3.95 12.19
CA ASP A 100 14.67 -3.85 12.54
C ASP A 100 15.59 -4.37 11.45
N LYS A 101 15.21 -5.48 10.81
CA LYS A 101 16.01 -6.15 9.78
C LYS A 101 15.68 -5.72 8.35
N CYS A 102 14.75 -4.79 8.15
CA CYS A 102 14.41 -4.32 6.81
C CYS A 102 15.57 -3.50 6.23
N LEU A 103 16.05 -3.92 5.05
CA LEU A 103 17.12 -3.24 4.30
C LEU A 103 16.58 -2.25 3.25
N LEU A 104 15.25 -2.19 3.07
CA LEU A 104 14.63 -1.49 1.95
C LEU A 104 13.99 -0.15 2.32
N SER A 105 13.51 -0.01 3.55
CA SER A 105 12.73 1.16 3.98
C SER A 105 13.41 2.50 3.66
N ASP A 106 14.74 2.56 3.67
CA ASP A 106 15.50 3.78 3.37
C ASP A 106 15.49 4.18 1.89
N LEU A 107 15.34 3.21 0.98
CA LEU A 107 15.35 3.43 -0.48
C LEU A 107 14.06 4.08 -1.02
N PHE A 108 12.99 4.09 -0.25
CA PHE A 108 11.64 4.47 -0.68
C PHE A 108 11.11 5.66 0.11
N ASP A 109 10.17 6.42 -0.49
CA ASP A 109 9.67 7.68 0.07
C ASP A 109 8.47 7.45 1.00
N VAL A 110 7.70 6.39 0.75
CA VAL A 110 6.50 5.97 1.50
C VAL A 110 6.64 4.49 1.84
N LEU A 111 6.35 4.13 3.09
CA LEU A 111 6.34 2.75 3.56
C LEU A 111 4.95 2.16 3.37
N CYS A 112 4.84 1.06 2.64
CA CYS A 112 3.54 0.41 2.44
C CYS A 112 3.48 -0.99 3.06
N PRO A 113 3.29 -1.15 4.38
CA PRO A 113 3.17 -2.47 4.98
C PRO A 113 1.83 -3.12 4.63
N ASN A 114 1.88 -4.37 4.19
CA ASN A 114 0.70 -5.23 4.07
C ASN A 114 0.26 -5.71 5.46
N ARG A 115 -1.04 -5.66 5.76
CA ARG A 115 -1.60 -6.06 7.05
C ARG A 115 -2.18 -7.47 6.97
N CYS A 116 -1.68 -8.34 7.83
CA CYS A 116 -2.18 -9.71 7.99
C CYS A 116 -2.65 -10.08 9.40
N HIS A 117 -2.58 -9.14 10.35
CA HIS A 117 -3.00 -9.34 11.74
C HIS A 117 -4.52 -9.57 11.81
N GLY A 118 -4.92 -10.65 12.49
CA GLY A 118 -6.29 -11.11 12.63
C GLY A 118 -6.71 -12.12 11.55
N TRP A 119 -5.89 -12.33 10.51
CA TRP A 119 -6.11 -13.35 9.48
C TRP A 119 -4.98 -14.38 9.42
N TYR A 120 -3.78 -14.01 8.95
CA TYR A 120 -2.62 -14.92 8.91
C TYR A 120 -1.84 -14.94 10.23
N LEU A 121 -1.75 -13.80 10.92
CA LEU A 121 -1.20 -13.70 12.28
C LEU A 121 -2.34 -13.54 13.28
N HIS A 122 -2.18 -14.09 14.48
CA HIS A 122 -3.16 -13.98 15.57
C HIS A 122 -4.59 -14.36 15.13
N THR A 123 -4.72 -15.41 14.32
CA THR A 123 -6.01 -15.73 13.72
C THR A 123 -7.04 -16.07 14.80
N GLY A 124 -8.15 -15.35 14.79
CA GLY A 124 -9.20 -15.56 15.76
C GLY A 124 -9.00 -14.84 17.10
N ASP A 125 -7.90 -14.11 17.25
CA ASP A 125 -7.59 -13.29 18.42
C ASP A 125 -7.40 -11.83 17.96
N LEU A 126 -8.50 -11.07 18.00
CA LEU A 126 -8.51 -9.69 17.52
C LEU A 126 -7.75 -8.74 18.43
N GLU A 127 -7.70 -9.01 19.74
CA GLU A 127 -6.97 -8.18 20.70
C GLU A 127 -5.46 -8.29 20.46
N ALA A 128 -4.93 -9.51 20.34
CA ALA A 128 -3.52 -9.71 20.00
C ALA A 128 -3.17 -9.20 18.59
N ALA A 129 -4.11 -9.28 17.65
CA ALA A 129 -3.95 -8.73 16.31
C ALA A 129 -3.83 -7.20 16.30
N GLU A 130 -4.63 -6.51 17.12
CA GLU A 130 -4.58 -5.05 17.27
C GLU A 130 -3.24 -4.61 17.89
N GLU A 131 -2.82 -5.26 18.99
CA GLU A 131 -1.55 -4.96 19.65
C GLU A 131 -0.35 -5.16 18.69
N GLY A 132 -0.34 -6.28 17.95
CA GLY A 132 0.72 -6.58 17.00
C GLY A 132 0.80 -5.56 15.86
N LEU A 133 -0.35 -5.13 15.34
CA LEU A 133 -0.43 -4.12 14.29
C LEU A 133 0.07 -2.77 14.80
N GLU A 134 -0.42 -2.31 15.95
CA GLU A 134 -0.04 -1.02 16.54
C GLU A 134 1.47 -0.97 16.78
N LYS A 135 2.04 -2.03 17.38
CA LYS A 135 3.48 -2.14 17.58
C LYS A 135 4.26 -2.09 16.26
N GLY A 136 3.76 -2.75 15.22
CA GLY A 136 4.38 -2.75 13.90
C GLY A 136 4.35 -1.38 13.21
N LEU A 137 3.27 -0.61 13.38
CA LEU A 137 3.14 0.73 12.79
C LEU A 137 3.97 1.76 13.57
N SER A 138 3.85 1.78 14.90
CA SER A 138 4.60 2.68 15.78
C SER A 138 6.12 2.48 15.64
N GLY A 139 6.58 1.23 15.58
CA GLY A 139 8.01 0.95 15.36
C GLY A 139 8.53 1.48 14.03
N ARG A 140 7.72 1.48 12.97
CA ARG A 140 8.08 2.05 11.66
C ARG A 140 8.10 3.58 11.70
N GLU A 141 7.13 4.18 12.36
CA GLU A 141 7.08 5.63 12.53
C GLU A 141 8.30 6.14 13.31
N GLU A 142 8.61 5.51 14.45
CA GLU A 142 9.74 5.87 15.30
C GLU A 142 11.07 5.76 14.56
N LYS A 143 11.26 4.65 13.82
CA LYS A 143 12.52 4.35 13.14
C LYS A 143 12.74 5.20 11.89
N PHE A 144 11.75 5.29 11.01
CA PHE A 144 11.94 5.85 9.66
C PHE A 144 11.38 7.26 9.50
N ARG A 145 10.38 7.67 10.30
CA ARG A 145 9.70 8.97 10.20
C ARG A 145 9.18 9.30 8.79
N LYS A 146 8.80 8.26 8.03
CA LYS A 146 8.23 8.35 6.68
C LYS A 146 6.71 8.14 6.73
N PRO A 147 5.95 8.61 5.73
CA PRO A 147 4.53 8.31 5.64
C PRO A 147 4.31 6.80 5.53
N ILE A 148 3.26 6.32 6.19
CA ILE A 148 2.86 4.92 6.17
C ILE A 148 1.50 4.81 5.48
N LEU A 149 1.41 3.89 4.51
CA LEU A 149 0.19 3.56 3.79
C LEU A 149 -0.06 2.05 3.91
N VAL A 150 -1.12 1.61 4.57
CA VAL A 150 -1.47 0.18 4.54
C VAL A 150 -1.94 -0.17 3.13
N SER A 151 -1.12 -0.88 2.35
CA SER A 151 -1.39 -1.21 0.94
C SER A 151 -2.35 -2.38 0.78
N GLU A 152 -2.34 -3.31 1.74
CA GLU A 152 -3.20 -4.48 1.73
C GLU A 152 -3.74 -4.74 3.13
N TYR A 153 -5.01 -5.11 3.21
CA TYR A 153 -5.65 -5.68 4.39
C TYR A 153 -6.88 -6.45 3.92
N GLY A 154 -7.21 -7.54 4.61
CA GLY A 154 -8.39 -8.32 4.27
C GLY A 154 -8.44 -9.65 4.99
N ALA A 155 -9.53 -10.36 4.76
CA ALA A 155 -9.68 -11.76 5.09
C ALA A 155 -10.44 -12.44 3.97
N ASP A 156 -9.94 -13.59 3.57
CA ASP A 156 -10.65 -14.40 2.60
C ASP A 156 -12.06 -14.75 3.11
N THR A 157 -13.02 -14.69 2.19
CA THR A 157 -14.44 -14.83 2.51
C THR A 157 -15.11 -15.67 1.42
N LEU A 158 -15.81 -16.73 1.84
CA LEU A 158 -16.68 -17.54 0.99
C LEU A 158 -18.09 -16.97 1.06
N ALA A 159 -18.60 -16.51 -0.08
CA ALA A 159 -19.95 -15.97 -0.20
C ALA A 159 -20.99 -17.02 0.24
N GLY A 160 -21.99 -16.58 1.02
CA GLY A 160 -23.04 -17.42 1.58
C GLY A 160 -22.65 -18.21 2.84
N LEU A 161 -21.39 -18.17 3.28
CA LEU A 161 -20.99 -18.78 4.54
C LEU A 161 -21.24 -17.82 5.70
N HIS A 162 -22.18 -18.17 6.57
CA HIS A 162 -22.50 -17.45 7.80
C HIS A 162 -22.37 -18.37 9.00
N THR A 163 -21.99 -17.81 10.15
CA THR A 163 -22.00 -18.57 11.40
C THR A 163 -22.37 -17.70 12.59
N ILE A 164 -22.97 -18.35 13.59
CA ILE A 164 -23.37 -17.78 14.87
C ILE A 164 -22.50 -18.48 15.92
N GLY A 165 -21.22 -18.11 16.04
CA GLY A 165 -20.27 -18.81 16.93
C GLY A 165 -18.86 -18.24 16.93
N ASP A 166 -18.02 -18.72 17.86
CA ASP A 166 -16.70 -18.17 18.20
C ASP A 166 -15.71 -18.00 17.05
N VAL A 167 -14.74 -17.11 17.30
CA VAL A 167 -13.87 -16.45 16.32
C VAL A 167 -13.13 -17.45 15.41
N LEU A 168 -12.69 -18.60 15.93
CA LEU A 168 -12.01 -19.63 15.12
C LEU A 168 -12.92 -20.33 14.09
N ARG A 169 -14.23 -20.44 14.35
CA ARG A 169 -15.22 -21.04 13.43
C ARG A 169 -15.74 -20.08 12.37
N LYS A 170 -15.46 -18.78 12.49
CA LYS A 170 -15.88 -17.79 11.49
C LYS A 170 -14.86 -17.57 10.39
N ARG A 171 -13.78 -18.35 10.25
CA ARG A 171 -12.90 -18.18 9.06
C ARG A 171 -13.76 -18.32 7.81
N TRP A 172 -13.50 -17.47 6.81
CA TRP A 172 -14.18 -17.48 5.51
C TRP A 172 -15.64 -17.02 5.54
N THR A 173 -16.16 -16.50 6.66
CA THR A 173 -17.55 -16.03 6.70
C THR A 173 -17.67 -14.57 6.31
N GLU A 174 -18.84 -14.16 5.82
CA GLU A 174 -19.09 -12.77 5.38
C GLU A 174 -18.97 -11.72 6.49
N GLN A 175 -19.01 -12.15 7.76
CA GLN A 175 -18.81 -11.27 8.91
C GLN A 175 -17.32 -10.94 9.14
N ARG A 176 -16.38 -11.75 8.64
CA ARG A 176 -14.95 -11.63 8.92
C ARG A 176 -14.33 -10.31 8.48
N PRO A 177 -14.52 -9.85 7.23
CA PRO A 177 -13.93 -8.59 6.80
C PRO A 177 -14.45 -7.40 7.60
N LYS A 178 -15.74 -7.42 7.98
CA LYS A 178 -16.38 -6.35 8.78
C LYS A 178 -15.80 -6.25 10.19
N GLU A 179 -15.44 -7.39 10.79
CA GLU A 179 -14.80 -7.44 12.10
C GLU A 179 -13.33 -6.98 12.04
N LEU A 180 -12.62 -7.28 10.95
CA LEU A 180 -11.21 -6.91 10.77
C LEU A 180 -10.99 -5.48 10.31
N ALA A 181 -12.02 -4.82 9.76
CA ALA A 181 -12.01 -3.43 9.31
C ALA A 181 -13.37 -2.75 9.61
N PRO A 182 -13.71 -2.53 10.89
CA PRO A 182 -14.98 -1.92 11.27
C PRO A 182 -15.10 -0.51 10.67
N GLY A 183 -16.16 -0.27 9.89
CA GLY A 183 -16.42 1.01 9.22
C GLY A 183 -16.03 1.10 7.74
N THR A 184 -15.49 0.02 7.14
CA THR A 184 -15.23 -0.04 5.69
C THR A 184 -16.37 -0.74 4.95
N SER A 185 -17.00 -0.05 3.99
CA SER A 185 -17.97 -0.67 3.07
C SER A 185 -17.21 -1.36 1.94
N LEU A 186 -17.08 -2.68 2.00
CA LEU A 186 -16.56 -3.47 0.90
C LEU A 186 -17.67 -3.66 -0.15
N SER A 187 -17.70 -2.80 -1.16
CA SER A 187 -18.41 -3.07 -2.41
C SER A 187 -17.49 -3.84 -3.34
N ASN A 188 -17.98 -4.93 -3.93
CA ASN A 188 -17.25 -5.84 -4.82
C ASN A 188 -16.81 -5.25 -6.17
N ASP A 189 -16.81 -3.92 -6.34
CA ASP A 189 -16.62 -3.31 -7.65
C ASP A 189 -15.32 -2.50 -7.75
N GLN A 190 -14.66 -2.75 -8.87
CA GLN A 190 -13.38 -2.25 -9.31
C GLN A 190 -13.43 -0.74 -9.65
N ALA A 191 -13.14 0.17 -8.72
CA ALA A 191 -12.21 1.30 -8.94
C ALA A 191 -11.85 1.99 -7.61
N ALA A 192 -10.58 2.35 -7.38
CA ALA A 192 -10.25 3.29 -6.32
C ALA A 192 -10.91 4.64 -6.69
N VAL A 193 -12.05 4.94 -6.09
CA VAL A 193 -12.79 6.17 -6.33
C VAL A 193 -12.19 7.27 -5.47
N CYS A 194 -11.82 8.36 -6.14
CA CYS A 194 -11.43 9.63 -5.54
C CYS A 194 -12.65 10.26 -4.88
N ASP A 195 -12.80 10.17 -3.56
CA ASP A 195 -13.80 10.95 -2.84
C ASP A 195 -13.16 12.24 -2.31
N THR A 196 -13.22 13.28 -3.13
CA THR A 196 -13.04 14.66 -2.66
C THR A 196 -14.42 15.16 -2.24
N HIS A 197 -14.76 15.03 -0.96
CA HIS A 197 -15.85 15.83 -0.39
C HIS A 197 -15.33 17.23 -0.07
N GLU A 198 -16.14 18.21 -0.47
CA GLU A 198 -15.95 19.67 -0.36
C GLU A 198 -15.65 20.15 1.06
#